data_AF-A0A497LDQ0-F1
#
_entry.id   AF-A0A497LDQ0-F1
#
_cell.length_a   1.000
_cell.length_b   1.000
_cell.length_c   1.000
_cell.angle_alpha   90.00
_cell.angle_beta   90.00
_cell.angle_gamma   90.00
#
_symmetry.space_group_name_H-M   'P 1'
#
loop_
_entity.id
_entity.type
_entity.pdbx_description
1 polymer ?
#
loop_
_entity_poly.entity_id
_entity_poly.type
_entity_poly.pdbx_seq_one_letter_code
_entity_poly.pdbx_strand_id
1 'polypeptide(L)'
;MLYLALGRGAWGELLAKVKVAAIQARPVGGDFRHPGNIRHALELLDECFRMDDEVQVACFPEYFPWSGGDELARKAEDLGMYVIAGLAEEEGGALYNSCVLIGPDGAILGRQRKLNLGLMERKHFGFSPGRELHVFDTDFGRVGIGVCVDFWGPPNVGRELARMGADLIFNPSFFFIFREVWHCLLLARAVELMVPIVAVDVAEFPFRLGDKVFESCGGLSCIIGPPWRDLDDFASWWYEPKFNWILGQLGYEEGILIRELDLDLARELRGAWFSRLLGREAPWP
;
A
#
# COMPACT_ATOMS: atom_id res chain seq x y z
N MET A 1 -8.22 -8.70 29.95
CA MET A 1 -7.71 -7.41 30.48
C MET A 1 -6.44 -7.11 29.69
N LEU A 2 -6.27 -6.08 28.88
CA LEU A 2 -6.86 -4.76 28.77
C LEU A 2 -6.61 -4.32 27.29
N TYR A 3 -7.58 -4.48 26.39
CA TYR A 3 -7.50 -3.97 24.99
C TYR A 3 -8.89 -3.52 24.52
N LEU A 4 -9.60 -2.84 25.41
CA LEU A 4 -10.87 -2.18 25.12
C LEU A 4 -10.74 -0.74 25.59
N ALA A 5 -11.00 0.19 24.67
CA ALA A 5 -11.21 1.62 24.90
C ALA A 5 -9.97 2.43 25.36
N LEU A 6 -8.99 2.61 24.48
CA LEU A 6 -8.42 3.96 24.34
C LEU A 6 -9.30 4.68 23.32
N GLY A 7 -9.94 5.75 23.79
CA GLY A 7 -11.15 6.31 23.20
C GLY A 7 -10.94 6.93 21.83
N ARG A 8 -11.99 6.84 21.02
CA ARG A 8 -12.28 7.64 19.81
C ARG A 8 -12.42 9.15 20.10
N GLY A 9 -11.87 9.65 21.20
CA GLY A 9 -12.21 10.96 21.79
C GLY A 9 -11.25 12.10 21.44
N ALA A 10 -10.27 11.88 20.58
CA ALA A 10 -9.29 12.91 20.19
C ALA A 10 -9.35 13.30 18.71
N TRP A 11 -10.14 12.60 17.90
CA TRP A 11 -10.25 12.81 16.46
C TRP A 11 -11.70 13.16 16.14
N GLY A 12 -11.94 14.05 15.18
CA GLY A 12 -13.28 14.35 14.67
C GLY A 12 -13.97 13.10 14.10
N GLU A 13 -15.17 13.25 13.53
CA GLU A 13 -15.77 12.16 12.75
C GLU A 13 -14.81 11.77 11.62
N LEU A 14 -14.41 10.49 11.58
CA LEU A 14 -13.56 9.95 10.52
C LEU A 14 -14.24 10.11 9.17
N LEU A 15 -13.46 10.35 8.13
CA LEU A 15 -13.99 10.33 6.77
C LEU A 15 -14.45 8.91 6.43
N ALA A 16 -15.74 8.76 6.11
CA ALA A 16 -16.33 7.48 5.72
C ALA A 16 -15.68 6.93 4.44
N LYS A 17 -15.24 7.83 3.57
CA LYS A 17 -14.63 7.53 2.27
C LYS A 17 -13.27 8.17 2.11
N VAL A 18 -12.41 7.49 1.36
CA VAL A 18 -11.08 7.99 1.01
C VAL A 18 -10.81 7.83 -0.48
N LYS A 19 -10.35 8.90 -1.14
CA LYS A 19 -9.86 8.85 -2.51
C LYS A 19 -8.36 8.58 -2.50
N VAL A 20 -7.97 7.43 -3.05
CA VAL A 20 -6.59 6.92 -3.05
C VAL A 20 -6.03 6.93 -4.46
N ALA A 21 -4.72 7.18 -4.58
CA ALA A 21 -3.97 7.07 -5.82
C ALA A 21 -2.84 6.03 -5.71
N ALA A 22 -2.86 5.04 -6.61
CA ALA A 22 -1.74 4.14 -6.85
C ALA A 22 -0.91 4.71 -8.01
N ILE A 23 0.31 5.15 -7.71
CA ILE A 23 1.22 5.73 -8.70
C ILE A 23 2.24 4.68 -9.14
N GLN A 24 2.03 4.11 -10.32
CA GLN A 24 2.94 3.14 -10.93
C GLN A 24 4.10 3.88 -11.61
N ALA A 25 5.08 4.30 -10.81
CA ALA A 25 6.21 5.08 -11.30
C ALA A 25 7.30 4.22 -11.98
N ARG A 26 7.89 4.73 -13.06
CA ARG A 26 9.09 4.20 -13.73
C ARG A 26 10.33 4.89 -13.15
N PRO A 27 11.31 4.14 -12.62
CA PRO A 27 12.60 4.72 -12.23
C PRO A 27 13.31 5.36 -13.44
N VAL A 28 13.85 6.56 -13.25
CA VAL A 28 14.58 7.29 -14.29
C VAL A 28 15.78 6.46 -14.73
N GLY A 29 15.84 6.17 -16.03
CA GLY A 29 16.89 5.33 -16.62
C GLY A 29 16.87 3.86 -16.16
N GLY A 30 15.79 3.39 -15.51
CA GLY A 30 15.71 2.05 -14.93
C GLY A 30 16.58 1.85 -13.69
N ASP A 31 16.95 2.93 -13.00
CA ASP A 31 17.77 2.90 -11.79
C ASP A 31 17.04 3.58 -10.63
N PHE A 32 16.74 2.83 -9.57
CA PHE A 32 16.13 3.34 -8.35
C PHE A 32 17.00 4.40 -7.65
N ARG A 33 18.33 4.34 -7.81
CA ARG A 33 19.27 5.28 -7.18
C ARG A 33 19.49 6.54 -7.99
N HIS A 34 18.85 6.66 -9.16
CA HIS A 34 19.04 7.82 -10.01
C HIS A 34 18.55 9.09 -9.29
N PRO A 35 19.38 10.15 -9.17
CA PRO A 35 19.03 11.37 -8.43
C PRO A 35 17.85 12.14 -9.03
N GLY A 36 17.51 11.86 -10.30
CA GLY A 36 16.31 12.40 -10.94
C GLY A 36 14.99 11.80 -10.43
N ASN A 37 15.00 10.68 -9.71
CA ASN A 37 13.78 10.02 -9.23
C ASN A 37 12.97 10.90 -8.28
N ILE A 38 13.63 11.71 -7.45
CA ILE A 38 12.89 12.63 -6.58
C ILE A 38 12.12 13.67 -7.40
N ARG A 39 12.75 14.28 -8.41
CA ARG A 39 12.06 15.22 -9.30
C ARG A 39 10.88 14.55 -10.00
N HIS A 40 11.09 13.35 -10.51
CA HIS A 40 10.05 12.56 -11.17
C HIS A 40 8.87 12.26 -10.23
N ALA A 41 9.13 11.89 -8.98
CA ALA A 41 8.09 11.68 -7.98
C ALA A 41 7.26 12.94 -7.72
N LEU A 42 7.91 14.11 -7.63
CA LEU A 42 7.21 15.38 -7.43
C LEU A 42 6.32 15.75 -8.62
N GLU A 43 6.80 15.50 -9.85
CA GLU A 43 6.03 15.72 -11.09
C GLU A 43 4.81 14.78 -11.17
N LEU A 44 4.95 13.52 -10.75
CA LEU A 44 3.85 12.56 -10.67
C LEU A 44 2.81 12.93 -9.59
N LEU A 45 3.23 13.52 -8.47
CA LEU A 45 2.31 14.06 -7.47
C LEU A 45 1.52 15.26 -8.02
N ASP A 46 2.20 16.17 -8.74
CA ASP A 46 1.54 17.30 -9.41
C ASP A 46 0.56 16.82 -10.50
N GLU A 47 0.89 15.74 -11.22
CA GLU A 47 -0.03 15.11 -12.16
C GLU A 47 -1.22 14.46 -11.46
N CYS A 48 -0.99 13.70 -10.39
CA CYS A 48 -2.04 13.09 -9.59
C CYS A 48 -3.05 14.14 -9.10
N PHE A 49 -2.55 15.25 -8.55
CA PHE A 49 -3.40 16.36 -8.09
C PHE A 49 -4.17 17.03 -9.24
N ARG A 50 -3.56 17.19 -10.42
CA ARG A 50 -4.26 17.73 -11.60
C ARG A 50 -5.35 16.80 -12.14
N MET A 51 -5.17 15.49 -12.00
CA MET A 51 -6.16 14.51 -12.42
C MET A 51 -7.39 14.54 -11.51
N ASP A 52 -7.17 14.71 -10.21
CA ASP A 52 -8.21 14.81 -9.18
C ASP A 52 -7.62 15.45 -7.92
N ASP A 53 -8.04 16.68 -7.61
CA ASP A 53 -7.55 17.46 -6.47
C ASP A 53 -8.16 17.04 -5.13
N GLU A 54 -9.12 16.10 -5.14
CA GLU A 54 -9.69 15.50 -3.94
C GLU A 54 -8.94 14.21 -3.51
N VAL A 55 -7.85 13.83 -4.17
CA VAL A 55 -7.02 12.69 -3.75
C VAL A 55 -6.44 12.97 -2.36
N GLN A 56 -6.76 12.10 -1.41
CA GLN A 56 -6.33 12.24 -0.02
C GLN A 56 -5.04 11.49 0.28
N VAL A 57 -4.73 10.42 -0.46
CA VAL A 57 -3.49 9.65 -0.26
C VAL A 57 -2.95 9.11 -1.57
N ALA A 58 -1.66 9.37 -1.82
CA ALA A 58 -0.92 8.84 -2.95
C ALA A 58 0.15 7.84 -2.48
N CYS A 59 0.26 6.72 -3.17
CA CYS A 59 1.24 5.68 -2.86
C CYS A 59 2.12 5.39 -4.07
N PHE A 60 3.44 5.46 -3.84
CA PHE A 60 4.46 5.03 -4.78
C PHE A 60 4.87 3.57 -4.59
N PRO A 61 5.62 2.97 -5.53
CA PRO A 61 6.14 1.61 -5.43
C PRO A 61 7.26 1.46 -4.38
N GLU A 62 7.67 0.21 -4.14
CA GLU A 62 8.88 -0.09 -3.36
C GLU A 62 10.12 0.57 -4.03
N TYR A 63 11.05 1.06 -3.21
CA TYR A 63 12.29 1.72 -3.64
C TYR A 63 12.17 3.02 -4.43
N PHE A 64 10.96 3.55 -4.65
CA PHE A 64 10.78 4.80 -5.39
C PHE A 64 10.27 5.91 -4.45
N PRO A 65 10.92 7.08 -4.42
CA PRO A 65 12.06 7.54 -5.24
C PRO A 65 13.46 7.21 -4.67
N TRP A 66 13.58 6.25 -3.74
CA TRP A 66 14.81 5.86 -3.02
C TRP A 66 15.30 6.88 -1.99
N SER A 67 15.19 8.18 -2.25
CA SER A 67 15.62 9.26 -1.35
C SER A 67 14.78 10.52 -1.54
N GLY A 68 15.00 11.55 -0.74
CA GLY A 68 14.29 12.84 -0.85
C GLY A 68 13.04 12.94 0.02
N GLY A 69 13.11 12.43 1.26
CA GLY A 69 11.99 12.48 2.20
C GLY A 69 11.53 13.91 2.54
N ASP A 70 12.45 14.88 2.61
CA ASP A 70 12.13 16.28 2.92
C ASP A 70 11.43 16.98 1.74
N GLU A 71 11.82 16.66 0.51
CA GLU A 71 11.16 17.13 -0.71
C GLU A 71 9.74 16.58 -0.82
N LEU A 72 9.55 15.29 -0.52
CA LEU A 72 8.22 14.68 -0.46
C LEU A 72 7.37 15.29 0.66
N ALA A 73 7.95 15.58 1.82
CA ALA A 73 7.28 16.23 2.94
C ALA A 73 6.71 17.59 2.55
N ARG A 74 7.53 18.46 1.94
CA ARG A 74 7.06 19.76 1.45
C ARG A 74 5.96 19.62 0.40
N LYS A 75 6.11 18.67 -0.52
CA LYS A 75 5.10 18.46 -1.57
C LYS A 75 3.79 17.91 -1.02
N ALA A 76 3.82 17.04 -0.01
CA ALA A 76 2.64 16.55 0.68
C ALA A 76 1.88 17.71 1.37
N GLU A 77 2.61 18.62 2.01
CA GLU A 77 2.07 19.85 2.60
C GLU A 77 1.45 20.77 1.54
N ASP A 78 2.18 21.05 0.45
CA ASP A 78 1.73 21.90 -0.65
C ASP A 78 0.42 21.41 -1.29
N LEU A 79 0.27 20.08 -1.40
CA LEU A 79 -0.89 19.45 -2.03
C LEU A 79 -1.99 19.04 -1.04
N GLY A 80 -1.74 19.14 0.28
CA GLY A 80 -2.69 18.75 1.31
C GLY A 80 -3.08 17.27 1.28
N MET A 81 -2.17 16.37 0.92
CA MET A 81 -2.43 14.92 0.82
C MET A 81 -1.41 14.08 1.57
N TYR A 82 -1.81 12.89 1.99
CA TYR A 82 -0.88 11.89 2.50
C TYR A 82 -0.03 11.31 1.36
N VAL A 83 1.25 11.04 1.63
CA VAL A 83 2.17 10.41 0.67
C VAL A 83 2.85 9.20 1.29
N ILE A 84 2.76 8.07 0.59
CA ILE A 84 3.51 6.84 0.90
C ILE A 84 4.59 6.63 -0.16
N ALA A 85 5.85 6.52 0.27
CA ALA A 85 6.97 6.36 -0.65
C ALA A 85 8.06 5.40 -0.13
N GLY A 86 8.68 4.66 -1.04
CA GLY A 86 9.75 3.71 -0.75
C GLY A 86 11.13 4.39 -0.76
N LEU A 87 11.74 4.52 0.43
CA LEU A 87 13.04 5.13 0.64
C LEU A 87 14.06 4.12 1.18
N ALA A 88 15.32 4.32 0.81
CA ALA A 88 16.47 3.69 1.46
C ALA A 88 16.86 4.53 2.69
N GLU A 89 16.38 4.12 3.86
CA GLU A 89 16.57 4.84 5.11
C GLU A 89 17.91 4.50 5.76
N GLU A 90 18.72 5.51 6.07
CA GLU A 90 19.96 5.36 6.83
C GLU A 90 19.73 5.68 8.30
N GLU A 91 19.97 4.72 9.19
CA GLU A 91 19.95 4.94 10.63
C GLU A 91 21.01 4.09 11.32
N GLY A 92 21.80 4.70 12.22
CA GLY A 92 22.74 3.96 13.06
C GLY A 92 23.82 3.19 12.29
N GLY A 93 24.15 3.62 11.08
CA GLY A 93 25.11 2.94 10.20
C GLY A 93 24.53 1.73 9.45
N ALA A 94 23.22 1.50 9.53
CA ALA A 94 22.51 0.50 8.75
C ALA A 94 21.60 1.18 7.71
N LEU A 95 21.39 0.48 6.60
CA LEU A 95 20.47 0.88 5.54
C LEU A 95 19.20 0.02 5.63
N TYR A 96 18.02 0.60 5.54
CA TYR A 96 16.74 -0.09 5.61
C TYR A 96 15.89 0.18 4.37
N ASN A 97 15.17 -0.85 3.91
CA ASN A 97 14.10 -0.70 2.93
C ASN A 97 12.85 -0.24 3.69
N SER A 98 12.50 1.03 3.55
CA SER A 98 11.48 1.68 4.36
C SER A 98 10.42 2.32 3.48
N CYS A 99 9.16 2.11 3.81
CA CYS A 99 8.07 2.94 3.29
C CYS A 99 7.73 4.00 4.33
N VAL A 100 7.85 5.28 3.94
CA VAL A 100 7.46 6.40 4.79
C VAL A 100 5.99 6.71 4.60
N LEU A 101 5.31 7.15 5.66
CA LEU A 101 4.00 7.79 5.57
C LEU A 101 4.14 9.25 6.00
N ILE A 102 3.84 10.14 5.08
CA ILE A 102 3.90 11.59 5.24
C ILE A 102 2.47 12.11 5.28
N GLY A 103 2.19 13.02 6.21
CA GLY A 103 0.90 13.65 6.41
C GLY A 103 0.66 14.83 5.47
N PRO A 104 -0.60 15.29 5.35
CA PRO A 104 -0.97 16.44 4.55
C PRO A 104 -0.43 17.77 5.11
N ASP A 105 0.16 17.76 6.30
CA ASP A 105 0.88 18.87 6.93
C ASP A 105 2.41 18.77 6.74
N GLY A 106 2.87 17.81 5.92
CA GLY A 106 4.28 17.52 5.70
C GLY A 106 4.97 16.76 6.84
N ALA A 107 4.28 16.45 7.94
CA ALA A 107 4.86 15.69 9.03
C ALA A 107 5.06 14.22 8.65
N ILE A 108 6.18 13.62 9.06
CA ILE A 108 6.39 12.18 8.88
C ILE A 108 5.67 11.46 10.03
N LEU A 109 4.51 10.87 9.74
CA LEU A 109 3.71 10.10 10.71
C LEU A 109 4.47 8.85 11.16
N GLY A 110 5.25 8.26 10.26
CA GLY A 110 6.09 7.12 10.60
C GLY A 110 6.73 6.46 9.39
N ARG A 111 7.41 5.34 9.66
CA ARG A 111 8.12 4.54 8.68
C ARG A 111 7.86 3.07 8.95
N GLN A 112 7.52 2.31 7.92
CA GLN A 112 7.50 0.86 7.98
C GLN A 112 8.76 0.31 7.30
N ARG A 113 9.70 -0.19 8.12
CA ARG A 113 10.86 -0.95 7.64
C ARG A 113 10.42 -2.35 7.25
N LYS A 114 10.83 -2.83 6.08
CA LYS A 114 10.58 -4.19 5.64
C LYS A 114 11.23 -5.19 6.60
N LEU A 115 10.43 -6.10 7.13
CA LEU A 115 10.81 -7.08 8.13
C LEU A 115 11.54 -8.25 7.48
N ASN A 116 11.02 -8.77 6.35
CA ASN A 116 11.48 -10.01 5.75
C ASN A 116 12.18 -9.76 4.42
N LEU A 117 13.41 -9.27 4.54
CA LEU A 117 14.25 -9.04 3.38
C LEU A 117 14.59 -10.33 2.64
N GLY A 118 14.35 -10.32 1.33
CA GLY A 118 14.84 -11.32 0.40
C GLY A 118 16.36 -11.31 0.27
N LEU A 119 16.92 -12.38 -0.31
CA LEU A 119 18.36 -12.52 -0.50
C LEU A 119 18.96 -11.38 -1.33
N MET A 120 18.21 -10.91 -2.33
CA MET A 120 18.61 -9.82 -3.21
C MET A 120 18.84 -8.53 -2.43
N GLU A 121 17.90 -8.18 -1.56
CA GLU A 121 17.92 -6.93 -0.77
C GLU A 121 19.11 -6.91 0.18
N ARG A 122 19.38 -8.04 0.84
CA ARG A 122 20.52 -8.17 1.76
C ARG A 122 21.86 -8.12 1.03
N LYS A 123 22.00 -8.81 -0.12
CA LYS A 123 23.29 -8.97 -0.80
C LYS A 123 23.63 -7.87 -1.79
N HIS A 124 22.64 -7.34 -2.51
CA HIS A 124 22.85 -6.37 -3.59
C HIS A 124 22.54 -4.94 -3.19
N PHE A 125 21.57 -4.73 -2.29
CA PHE A 125 21.26 -3.40 -1.78
C PHE A 125 21.88 -3.12 -0.41
N GLY A 126 22.28 -4.15 0.35
CA GLY A 126 22.89 -3.98 1.67
C GLY A 126 21.87 -3.65 2.77
N PHE A 127 20.58 -3.94 2.54
CA PHE A 127 19.54 -3.64 3.50
C PHE A 127 19.61 -4.55 4.75
N SER A 128 19.28 -3.94 5.88
CA SER A 128 19.07 -4.57 7.18
C SER A 128 17.57 -4.75 7.45
N PRO A 129 17.15 -5.85 8.11
CA PRO A 129 15.75 -6.09 8.36
C PRO A 129 15.19 -5.13 9.42
N GLY A 130 13.95 -4.70 9.22
CA GLY A 130 13.14 -4.06 10.26
C GLY A 130 12.82 -5.03 11.41
N ARG A 131 12.30 -4.48 12.50
CA ARG A 131 11.98 -5.26 13.73
C ARG A 131 10.58 -5.05 14.27
N GLU A 132 9.89 -4.01 13.79
CA GLU A 132 8.60 -3.59 14.30
C GLU A 132 7.60 -3.44 13.16
N LEU A 133 6.36 -3.83 13.44
CA LEU A 133 5.23 -3.65 12.55
C LEU A 133 4.33 -2.57 13.10
N HIS A 134 3.90 -1.65 12.24
CA HIS A 134 3.11 -0.49 12.64
C HIS A 134 1.79 -0.41 11.87
N VAL A 135 0.80 0.20 12.52
CA VAL A 135 -0.41 0.73 11.88
C VAL A 135 -0.48 2.20 12.26
N PHE A 136 -0.81 3.04 11.29
CA PHE A 136 -0.76 4.49 11.41
C PHE A 136 -2.17 5.05 11.45
N ASP A 137 -2.45 5.95 12.39
CA ASP A 137 -3.74 6.61 12.47
C ASP A 137 -3.77 7.79 11.48
N THR A 138 -4.86 7.92 10.73
CA THR A 138 -5.12 8.99 9.75
C THR A 138 -6.57 9.47 9.89
N ASP A 139 -6.91 10.59 9.27
CA ASP A 139 -8.26 11.19 9.37
C ASP A 139 -9.36 10.36 8.69
N PHE A 140 -9.00 9.37 7.87
CA PHE A 140 -9.92 8.44 7.22
C PHE A 140 -9.89 7.02 7.80
N GLY A 141 -9.00 6.72 8.75
CA GLY A 141 -8.91 5.40 9.39
C GLY A 141 -7.47 4.94 9.60
N ARG A 142 -7.29 3.66 9.93
CA ARG A 142 -5.97 3.12 10.27
C ARG A 142 -5.32 2.49 9.04
N VAL A 143 -4.13 2.97 8.70
CA VAL A 143 -3.36 2.53 7.54
C VAL A 143 -2.31 1.50 7.94
N GLY A 144 -2.32 0.35 7.27
CA GLY A 144 -1.22 -0.62 7.31
C GLY A 144 -0.35 -0.52 6.07
N ILE A 145 0.95 -0.76 6.21
CA ILE A 145 1.88 -0.81 5.06
C ILE A 145 2.60 -2.16 5.09
N GLY A 146 2.34 -3.02 4.11
CA GLY A 146 3.06 -4.28 3.92
C GLY A 146 4.03 -4.15 2.76
N VAL A 147 5.34 -4.08 3.00
CA VAL A 147 6.29 -3.80 1.92
C VAL A 147 6.55 -5.04 1.06
N CYS A 148 6.11 -4.99 -0.20
CA CYS A 148 6.32 -6.02 -1.21
C CYS A 148 5.93 -7.42 -0.72
N VAL A 149 6.86 -8.38 -0.79
CA VAL A 149 6.63 -9.77 -0.38
C VAL A 149 6.30 -9.93 1.11
N ASP A 150 6.61 -8.97 1.98
CA ASP A 150 6.22 -9.06 3.40
C ASP A 150 4.71 -9.18 3.55
N PHE A 151 3.95 -8.51 2.67
CA PHE A 151 2.49 -8.44 2.79
C PHE A 151 1.84 -9.83 2.76
N TRP A 152 2.30 -10.74 1.90
CA TRP A 152 1.68 -12.05 1.69
C TRP A 152 2.62 -13.24 1.90
N GLY A 153 3.92 -13.01 1.86
CA GLY A 153 4.96 -14.01 2.07
C GLY A 153 5.10 -14.41 3.54
N PRO A 154 5.93 -15.41 3.87
CA PRO A 154 6.10 -15.86 5.25
C PRO A 154 7.10 -14.97 6.03
N PRO A 155 6.73 -14.45 7.23
CA PRO A 155 5.40 -14.41 7.84
C PRO A 155 4.46 -13.39 7.17
N ASN A 156 3.17 -13.75 7.04
CA ASN A 156 2.13 -12.98 6.35
C ASN A 156 1.81 -11.70 7.13
N VAL A 157 2.56 -10.62 6.85
CA VAL A 157 2.44 -9.33 7.55
C VAL A 157 1.07 -8.70 7.32
N GLY A 158 0.44 -8.92 6.16
CA GLY A 158 -0.90 -8.41 5.87
C GLY A 158 -1.95 -8.88 6.88
N ARG A 159 -1.84 -10.13 7.34
CA ARG A 159 -2.70 -10.66 8.40
C ARG A 159 -2.48 -9.93 9.73
N GLU A 160 -1.23 -9.70 10.11
CA GLU A 160 -0.93 -8.99 11.36
C GLU A 160 -1.37 -7.53 11.31
N LEU A 161 -1.21 -6.84 10.17
CA LEU A 161 -1.74 -5.48 9.98
C LEU A 161 -3.27 -5.43 10.18
N ALA A 162 -3.99 -6.38 9.58
CA ALA A 162 -5.44 -6.48 9.77
C ALA A 162 -5.81 -6.78 11.24
N ARG A 163 -5.07 -7.68 11.91
CA ARG A 163 -5.26 -7.99 13.35
C ARG A 163 -4.94 -6.79 14.24
N MET A 164 -3.98 -5.97 13.85
CA MET A 164 -3.65 -4.70 14.51
C MET A 164 -4.69 -3.61 14.25
N GLY A 165 -5.70 -3.88 13.43
CA GLY A 165 -6.85 -3.01 13.18
C GLY A 165 -6.71 -2.09 11.97
N ALA A 166 -5.93 -2.47 10.96
CA ALA A 166 -5.88 -1.73 9.69
C ALA A 166 -7.26 -1.74 8.99
N ASP A 167 -7.66 -0.56 8.51
CA ASP A 167 -8.85 -0.32 7.70
C ASP A 167 -8.53 -0.27 6.20
N LEU A 168 -7.29 0.13 5.86
CA LEU A 168 -6.75 0.16 4.52
C LEU A 168 -5.29 -0.31 4.55
N ILE A 169 -4.89 -1.16 3.60
CA ILE A 169 -3.51 -1.64 3.52
C ILE A 169 -2.89 -1.21 2.19
N PHE A 170 -1.70 -0.62 2.26
CA PHE A 170 -0.87 -0.38 1.09
C PHE A 170 0.17 -1.49 0.95
N ASN A 171 0.39 -1.94 -0.28
CA ASN A 171 1.44 -2.88 -0.66
C ASN A 171 2.37 -2.28 -1.73
N PRO A 172 3.25 -1.31 -1.37
CA PRO A 172 4.32 -0.84 -2.23
C PRO A 172 5.25 -2.01 -2.56
N SER A 173 5.46 -2.27 -3.84
CA SER A 173 6.07 -3.49 -4.36
C SER A 173 7.07 -3.21 -5.47
N PHE A 174 7.98 -4.16 -5.68
CA PHE A 174 8.79 -4.29 -6.88
C PHE A 174 8.86 -5.76 -7.28
N PHE A 175 8.11 -6.17 -8.32
CA PHE A 175 8.17 -7.55 -8.83
C PHE A 175 8.97 -7.68 -10.12
N PHE A 176 10.07 -8.42 -10.05
CA PHE A 176 10.87 -8.78 -11.23
C PHE A 176 10.76 -10.26 -11.64
N ILE A 177 10.06 -11.09 -10.85
CA ILE A 177 9.91 -12.55 -11.11
C ILE A 177 8.50 -13.12 -10.91
N PHE A 178 7.58 -12.40 -10.25
CA PHE A 178 6.25 -12.92 -9.89
C PHE A 178 5.10 -12.09 -10.47
N ARG A 179 5.35 -11.27 -11.50
CA ARG A 179 4.35 -10.31 -12.00
C ARG A 179 3.04 -10.98 -12.40
N GLU A 180 3.09 -12.16 -13.04
CA GLU A 180 1.89 -12.83 -13.56
C GLU A 180 1.04 -13.50 -12.48
N VAL A 181 1.62 -13.79 -11.31
CA VAL A 181 0.93 -14.46 -10.20
C VAL A 181 0.59 -13.50 -9.06
N TRP A 182 1.09 -12.27 -9.11
CA TRP A 182 0.95 -11.30 -8.02
C TRP A 182 -0.52 -11.02 -7.68
N HIS A 183 -1.38 -10.85 -8.69
CA HIS A 183 -2.82 -10.64 -8.47
C HIS A 183 -3.52 -11.83 -7.82
N CYS A 184 -3.08 -13.06 -8.06
CA CYS A 184 -3.61 -14.24 -7.38
C CYS A 184 -3.28 -14.19 -5.87
N LEU A 185 -2.08 -13.75 -5.52
CA LEU A 185 -1.63 -13.59 -4.14
C LEU A 185 -2.40 -12.47 -3.45
N LEU A 186 -2.58 -11.33 -4.14
CA LEU A 186 -3.38 -10.22 -3.65
C LEU A 186 -4.85 -10.61 -3.47
N LEU A 187 -5.45 -11.35 -4.41
CA LEU A 187 -6.83 -11.82 -4.31
C LEU A 187 -7.01 -12.71 -3.09
N ALA A 188 -6.08 -13.65 -2.85
CA ALA A 188 -6.12 -14.48 -1.67
C ALA A 188 -6.08 -13.64 -0.37
N ARG A 189 -5.25 -12.58 -0.34
CA ARG A 189 -5.21 -11.65 0.80
C ARG A 189 -6.48 -10.80 0.92
N ALA A 190 -7.02 -10.27 -0.17
CA ALA A 190 -8.23 -9.46 -0.14
C ALA A 190 -9.43 -10.24 0.44
N VAL A 191 -9.61 -11.48 0.00
CA VAL A 191 -10.67 -12.39 0.50
C VAL A 191 -10.41 -12.80 1.94
N GLU A 192 -9.16 -13.10 2.28
CA GLU A 192 -8.77 -13.52 3.64
C GLU A 192 -8.98 -12.41 4.68
N LEU A 193 -8.66 -11.16 4.31
CA LEU A 193 -8.60 -10.05 5.25
C LEU A 193 -9.89 -9.22 5.28
N MET A 194 -10.65 -9.19 4.18
CA MET A 194 -11.79 -8.28 3.97
C MET A 194 -11.41 -6.82 4.22
N VAL A 195 -10.19 -6.45 3.83
CA VAL A 195 -9.64 -5.10 3.92
C VAL A 195 -9.26 -4.66 2.50
N PRO A 196 -9.64 -3.46 2.05
CA PRO A 196 -9.17 -2.93 0.77
C PRO A 196 -7.65 -2.80 0.77
N ILE A 197 -7.04 -3.19 -0.35
CA ILE A 197 -5.59 -3.20 -0.55
C ILE A 197 -5.27 -2.32 -1.77
N VAL A 198 -4.36 -1.37 -1.58
CA VAL A 198 -3.77 -0.56 -2.65
C VAL A 198 -2.39 -1.14 -2.94
N ALA A 199 -2.28 -1.91 -4.02
CA ALA A 199 -1.07 -2.61 -4.39
C ALA A 199 -0.36 -1.88 -5.53
N VAL A 200 0.85 -1.38 -5.27
CA VAL A 200 1.57 -0.49 -6.20
C VAL A 200 2.90 -1.11 -6.57
N ASP A 201 3.06 -1.48 -7.82
CA ASP A 201 4.32 -1.94 -8.39
C ASP A 201 4.92 -0.83 -9.27
N VAL A 202 6.20 -0.95 -9.60
CA VAL A 202 6.86 -0.05 -10.56
C VAL A 202 6.28 -0.21 -11.95
N ALA A 203 6.36 0.81 -12.79
CA ALA A 203 6.08 0.64 -14.22
C ALA A 203 7.07 -0.34 -14.86
N GLU A 204 6.74 -0.89 -16.02
CA GLU A 204 7.61 -1.84 -16.69
C GLU A 204 8.94 -1.20 -17.12
N PHE A 205 10.04 -1.83 -16.73
CA PHE A 205 11.39 -1.51 -17.18
C PHE A 205 12.31 -2.74 -17.09
N PRO A 206 13.40 -2.79 -17.87
CA PRO A 206 14.40 -3.85 -17.74
C PRO A 206 15.23 -3.66 -16.48
N PHE A 207 15.26 -4.66 -15.61
CA PHE A 207 16.01 -4.61 -14.34
C PHE A 207 17.29 -5.44 -14.43
N ARG A 208 18.42 -4.85 -14.03
CA ARG A 208 19.71 -5.54 -13.96
C ARG A 208 20.08 -5.85 -12.51
N LEU A 209 20.38 -7.12 -12.25
CA LEU A 209 20.88 -7.59 -10.97
C LEU A 209 22.21 -8.33 -11.16
N GLY A 210 23.32 -7.63 -10.95
CA GLY A 210 24.65 -8.11 -11.31
C GLY A 210 24.72 -8.37 -12.82
N ASP A 211 25.09 -9.58 -13.23
CA ASP A 211 25.19 -9.97 -14.64
C ASP A 211 23.86 -10.43 -15.26
N LYS A 212 22.79 -10.53 -14.46
CA LYS A 212 21.47 -10.95 -14.93
C LYS A 212 20.63 -9.74 -15.33
N VAL A 213 19.96 -9.85 -16.47
CA VAL A 213 18.96 -8.87 -16.94
C VAL A 213 17.60 -9.56 -16.94
N PHE A 214 16.63 -8.90 -16.31
CA PHE A 214 15.21 -9.24 -16.37
C PHE A 214 14.58 -8.24 -17.33
N GLU A 215 14.18 -8.71 -18.52
CA GLU A 215 13.75 -7.84 -19.63
C GLU A 215 12.47 -7.06 -19.30
N SER A 216 11.59 -7.65 -18.50
CA SER A 216 10.30 -7.04 -18.12
C SER A 216 9.99 -7.33 -16.67
N CYS A 217 9.96 -6.28 -15.87
CA CYS A 217 9.58 -6.30 -14.45
C CYS A 217 8.41 -5.34 -14.23
N GLY A 218 7.76 -5.38 -13.06
CA GLY A 218 6.75 -4.41 -12.68
C GLY A 218 5.43 -4.52 -13.43
N GLY A 219 4.65 -3.46 -13.35
CA GLY A 219 3.35 -3.27 -13.97
C GLY A 219 2.20 -3.80 -13.12
N LEU A 220 0.98 -3.63 -13.64
CA LEU A 220 -0.23 -4.22 -13.09
C LEU A 220 -0.58 -3.75 -11.67
N SER A 221 -0.16 -2.56 -11.25
CA SER A 221 -0.65 -1.96 -10.00
C SER A 221 -2.17 -1.98 -9.97
N CYS A 222 -2.75 -2.30 -8.82
CA CYS A 222 -4.19 -2.49 -8.70
C CYS A 222 -4.71 -2.10 -7.31
N ILE A 223 -6.00 -1.84 -7.27
CA ILE A 223 -6.75 -1.66 -6.02
C ILE A 223 -7.74 -2.82 -5.96
N ILE A 224 -7.70 -3.57 -4.86
CA ILE A 224 -8.43 -4.84 -4.70
C ILE A 224 -9.08 -4.90 -3.33
N GLY A 225 -10.32 -5.40 -3.24
CA GLY A 225 -11.05 -5.43 -1.97
C GLY A 225 -12.49 -5.94 -2.13
N PRO A 226 -13.28 -5.85 -1.05
CA PRO A 226 -14.71 -6.19 -1.09
C PRO A 226 -15.42 -5.37 -2.18
N PRO A 227 -16.06 -6.00 -3.19
CA PRO A 227 -16.56 -5.30 -4.36
C PRO A 227 -18.01 -4.83 -4.27
N TRP A 228 -18.67 -5.10 -3.15
CA TRP A 228 -20.10 -4.85 -2.97
C TRP A 228 -20.37 -3.39 -2.68
N ARG A 229 -21.50 -2.88 -3.21
CA ARG A 229 -21.92 -1.49 -3.04
C ARG A 229 -22.61 -1.22 -1.71
N ASP A 230 -23.19 -2.27 -1.11
CA ASP A 230 -23.92 -2.25 0.15
C ASP A 230 -24.09 -3.69 0.69
N LEU A 231 -24.73 -3.83 1.85
CA LEU A 231 -25.01 -5.14 2.47
C LEU A 231 -26.04 -5.99 1.72
N ASP A 232 -26.93 -5.38 0.92
CA ASP A 232 -27.93 -6.10 0.13
C ASP A 232 -27.28 -6.75 -1.10
N ASP A 233 -26.37 -6.04 -1.78
CA ASP A 233 -25.52 -6.56 -2.85
C ASP A 233 -24.67 -7.73 -2.31
N PHE A 234 -24.06 -7.56 -1.13
CA PHE A 234 -23.34 -8.63 -0.44
C PHE A 234 -24.22 -9.85 -0.12
N ALA A 235 -25.44 -9.62 0.39
CA ALA A 235 -26.37 -10.71 0.68
C ALA A 235 -26.81 -11.45 -0.60
N SER A 236 -27.01 -10.72 -1.70
CA SER A 236 -27.41 -11.29 -3.00
C SER A 236 -26.30 -12.16 -3.63
N TRP A 237 -25.04 -11.78 -3.43
CA TRP A 237 -23.87 -12.50 -3.94
C TRP A 237 -23.81 -13.95 -3.48
N TRP A 238 -24.41 -14.27 -2.32
CA TRP A 238 -24.46 -15.65 -1.83
C TRP A 238 -25.35 -16.58 -2.63
N TYR A 239 -26.28 -16.01 -3.40
CA TYR A 239 -27.14 -16.75 -4.32
C TYR A 239 -26.63 -16.65 -5.77
N GLU A 240 -25.91 -15.57 -6.10
CA GLU A 240 -25.33 -15.33 -7.43
C GLU A 240 -23.88 -14.81 -7.32
N PRO A 241 -22.88 -15.68 -7.09
CA PRO A 241 -21.52 -15.24 -6.82
C PRO A 241 -20.85 -14.64 -8.07
N LYS A 242 -20.31 -13.43 -7.90
CA LYS A 242 -19.49 -12.70 -8.87
C LYS A 242 -18.08 -12.46 -8.32
N PHE A 243 -17.05 -12.83 -9.07
CA PHE A 243 -15.66 -12.68 -8.65
C PHE A 243 -15.03 -11.45 -9.31
N ASN A 244 -15.36 -10.26 -8.80
CA ASN A 244 -14.85 -8.99 -9.31
C ASN A 244 -14.19 -8.14 -8.22
N TRP A 245 -13.19 -8.70 -7.54
CA TRP A 245 -12.53 -8.05 -6.39
C TRP A 245 -11.56 -6.95 -6.78
N ILE A 246 -11.12 -6.91 -8.04
CA ILE A 246 -10.23 -5.86 -8.56
C ILE A 246 -11.09 -4.62 -8.87
N LEU A 247 -10.96 -3.59 -8.05
CA LEU A 247 -11.70 -2.33 -8.14
C LEU A 247 -11.10 -1.39 -9.19
N GLY A 248 -9.84 -1.61 -9.54
CA GLY A 248 -9.14 -0.92 -10.62
C GLY A 248 -7.74 -1.51 -10.83
N GLN A 249 -7.22 -1.39 -12.05
CA GLN A 249 -5.92 -1.93 -12.42
C GLN A 249 -5.29 -1.10 -13.54
N LEU A 250 -3.97 -0.93 -13.48
CA LEU A 250 -3.15 -0.36 -14.55
C LEU A 250 -2.60 -1.44 -15.49
N GLY A 251 -2.16 -1.01 -16.66
CA GLY A 251 -1.36 -1.84 -17.56
C GLY A 251 0.10 -1.94 -17.10
N TYR A 252 1.01 -2.06 -18.06
CA TYR A 252 2.44 -2.17 -17.80
C TYR A 252 3.17 -0.82 -17.80
N GLU A 253 2.61 0.19 -18.46
CA GLU A 253 3.24 1.51 -18.57
C GLU A 253 3.10 2.33 -17.29
N GLU A 254 3.89 3.40 -17.18
CA GLU A 254 3.74 4.39 -16.12
C GLU A 254 2.34 5.00 -16.13
N GLY A 255 1.75 5.14 -14.94
CA GLY A 255 0.40 5.67 -14.82
C GLY A 255 -0.08 5.80 -13.38
N ILE A 256 -1.22 6.47 -13.23
CA ILE A 256 -1.84 6.79 -11.96
C ILE A 256 -3.26 6.21 -11.95
N LEU A 257 -3.56 5.38 -10.95
CA LEU A 257 -4.89 4.81 -10.73
C LEU A 257 -5.53 5.44 -9.51
N ILE A 258 -6.63 6.18 -9.73
CA ILE A 258 -7.39 6.84 -8.66
C ILE A 258 -8.71 6.09 -8.41
N ARG A 259 -9.03 5.83 -7.15
CA ARG A 259 -10.33 5.26 -6.72
C ARG A 259 -10.79 5.85 -5.39
N GLU A 260 -12.09 6.06 -5.28
CA GLU A 260 -12.76 6.28 -4.00
C GLU A 260 -13.05 4.93 -3.35
N LEU A 261 -12.76 4.80 -2.06
CA LEU A 261 -13.01 3.62 -1.23
C LEU A 261 -13.88 4.01 -0.04
N ASP A 262 -14.91 3.22 0.22
CA ASP A 262 -15.77 3.37 1.40
C ASP A 262 -15.27 2.46 2.54
N LEU A 263 -14.59 3.05 3.52
CA LEU A 263 -13.94 2.31 4.59
C LEU A 263 -14.93 1.90 5.69
N ASP A 264 -16.04 2.64 5.85
CA ASP A 264 -17.13 2.23 6.74
C ASP A 264 -17.83 0.99 6.19
N LEU A 265 -18.20 1.01 4.91
CA LEU A 265 -18.78 -0.17 4.26
C LEU A 265 -17.81 -1.36 4.30
N ALA A 266 -16.50 -1.15 4.08
CA ALA A 266 -15.52 -2.22 4.19
C ALA A 266 -15.46 -2.82 5.60
N ARG A 267 -15.56 -1.99 6.67
CA ARG A 267 -15.67 -2.46 8.06
C ARG A 267 -16.94 -3.30 8.28
N GLU A 268 -18.08 -2.83 7.80
CA GLU A 268 -19.36 -3.54 7.92
C GLU A 268 -19.34 -4.88 7.18
N LEU A 269 -18.88 -4.89 5.92
CA LEU A 269 -18.74 -6.09 5.10
C LEU A 269 -17.80 -7.11 5.75
N ARG A 270 -16.68 -6.65 6.32
CA ARG A 270 -15.74 -7.49 7.06
C ARG A 270 -16.41 -8.18 8.24
N GLY A 271 -17.14 -7.44 9.08
CA GLY A 271 -17.89 -8.01 10.20
C GLY A 271 -18.95 -9.00 9.74
N ALA A 272 -19.73 -8.65 8.73
CA ALA A 272 -20.78 -9.50 8.17
C ALA A 272 -20.23 -10.79 7.55
N TRP A 273 -19.12 -10.70 6.81
CA TRP A 273 -18.41 -11.83 6.19
C TRP A 273 -17.99 -12.86 7.23
N PHE A 274 -17.27 -12.43 8.26
CA PHE A 274 -16.80 -13.35 9.29
C PHE A 274 -17.92 -13.83 10.20
N SER A 275 -18.89 -12.98 10.53
CA SER A 275 -20.05 -13.41 11.31
C SER A 275 -20.80 -14.52 10.60
N ARG A 276 -20.95 -14.42 9.29
CA ARG A 276 -21.64 -15.44 8.48
C ARG A 276 -20.80 -16.70 8.27
N LEU A 277 -19.49 -16.57 8.03
CA LEU A 277 -18.61 -17.72 7.77
C LEU A 277 -18.19 -18.48 9.03
N LEU A 278 -17.97 -17.78 10.14
CA LEU A 278 -17.32 -18.31 11.34
C LEU A 278 -18.17 -18.18 12.61
N GLY A 279 -19.33 -17.50 12.54
CA GLY A 279 -20.16 -17.22 13.71
C GLY A 279 -19.57 -16.16 14.65
N ARG A 280 -18.64 -15.33 14.18
CA ARG A 280 -17.99 -14.23 14.93
C ARG A 280 -17.51 -13.11 14.01
N GLU A 281 -17.43 -11.88 14.49
CA GLU A 281 -17.13 -10.70 13.65
C GLU A 281 -15.69 -10.61 13.12
N ALA A 282 -14.77 -11.46 13.61
CA ALA A 282 -13.38 -11.49 13.15
C ALA A 282 -12.87 -12.94 13.02
N PRO A 283 -11.96 -13.23 12.07
CA PRO A 283 -11.47 -14.58 11.84
C PRO A 283 -10.39 -15.03 12.82
N TRP A 284 -9.87 -14.11 13.63
CA TRP A 284 -8.84 -14.35 14.64
C TRP A 284 -9.39 -13.93 16.02
N PRO A 285 -9.03 -14.64 17.10
CA PRO A 285 -9.40 -14.26 18.46
C PRO A 285 -8.70 -12.98 18.94
#